data_AF-A0AAU0Z205-F1
#
_entry.id   AF-A0AAU0Z205-F1
#
_cell.length_a   1.000
_cell.length_b   1.000
_cell.length_c   1.000
_cell.angle_alpha   90.00
_cell.angle_beta   90.00
_cell.angle_gamma   90.00
#
_symmetry.space_group_name_H-M   'P 1'
#
loop_
_entity.id
_entity.type
_entity.pdbx_description
1 polymer ?
#
loop_
_entity_poly.entity_id
_entity_poly.type
_entity_poly.pdbx_seq_one_letter_code
_entity_poly.pdbx_strand_id
1 'polypeptide(L)'
;MPTYETPEAISVNAHVGAGSIQFTASERPDTVVEVTPSNPKRDKDVRAAEQTEVSFAGGVLTVRTKERRMIGPSGGVHVTVELPTGSSVELTGSWTQVLGEGRLGKVRVKTSGGDVRLDTTGPLDLKTAHGSVRVDRVEGMAEITTSSSSLRVGVIDGHAVLKNSHGTTIIDAVTGELRVNGAHGDIEIGRAEASVAATTAHGALRVADVARGTVQLETSFGAIEVGIREGTAAWLDANADNGQVRNTLTASEAPAESEDSVKVRARTKWGNIDIRRAKH
;
A
#
# COMPACT_ATOMS: atom_id res chain seq x y z
N MET A 1 -13.38 4.27 29.11
CA MET A 1 -13.40 4.73 27.71
C MET A 1 -13.52 6.25 27.73
N PRO A 2 -12.44 7.00 27.47
CA PRO A 2 -12.55 8.43 27.21
C PRO A 2 -13.33 8.70 25.91
N THR A 3 -14.23 9.67 25.97
CA THR A 3 -15.01 10.18 24.83
C THR A 3 -14.77 11.69 24.72
N TYR A 4 -14.53 12.17 23.51
CA TYR A 4 -14.28 13.57 23.21
C TYR A 4 -15.28 14.06 22.16
N GLU A 5 -15.82 15.27 22.32
CA GLU A 5 -16.63 15.90 21.28
C GLU A 5 -15.72 16.40 20.15
N THR A 6 -15.92 15.85 18.95
CA THR A 6 -15.10 16.08 17.76
C THR A 6 -15.99 16.11 16.52
N PRO A 7 -16.79 17.18 16.32
CA PRO A 7 -17.69 17.27 15.17
C PRO A 7 -16.95 17.42 13.83
N GLU A 8 -15.64 17.68 13.86
CA GLU A 8 -14.77 17.80 12.70
C GLU A 8 -13.66 16.74 12.75
N ALA A 9 -13.08 16.43 11.58
CA ALA A 9 -11.96 15.50 11.45
C ALA A 9 -10.75 15.93 12.31
N ILE A 10 -10.15 14.96 13.02
CA ILE A 10 -9.05 15.20 13.95
C ILE A 10 -7.71 14.68 13.41
N SER A 11 -6.64 14.94 14.16
CA SER A 11 -5.35 14.27 13.97
C SER A 11 -5.09 13.28 15.10
N VAL A 12 -4.68 12.07 14.77
CA VAL A 12 -4.31 11.05 15.74
C VAL A 12 -2.82 10.78 15.68
N ASN A 13 -2.14 10.95 16.81
CA ASN A 13 -0.76 10.54 17.03
C ASN A 13 -0.74 9.33 17.95
N ALA A 14 -0.52 8.15 17.39
CA ALA A 14 -0.50 6.89 18.11
C ALA A 14 0.92 6.32 18.20
N HIS A 15 1.31 5.91 19.39
CA HIS A 15 2.50 5.11 19.65
C HIS A 15 2.11 3.87 20.44
N VAL A 16 2.14 2.71 19.78
CA VAL A 16 1.76 1.42 20.35
C VAL A 16 2.95 0.48 20.36
N GLY A 17 3.36 0.04 21.54
CA GLY A 17 4.59 -0.73 21.72
C GLY A 17 4.50 -2.17 21.20
N ALA A 18 3.34 -2.82 21.33
CA ALA A 18 3.05 -4.16 20.81
C ALA A 18 1.53 -4.41 20.90
N GLY A 19 0.99 -5.24 20.00
CA GLY A 19 -0.42 -5.64 19.99
C GLY A 19 -1.14 -5.19 18.73
N SER A 20 -2.31 -4.57 18.86
CA SER A 20 -3.05 -4.05 17.71
C SER A 20 -3.68 -2.68 17.97
N ILE A 21 -3.89 -1.95 16.89
CA ILE A 21 -4.68 -0.74 16.88
C ILE A 21 -5.69 -0.77 15.73
N GLN A 22 -6.94 -0.46 16.04
CA GLN A 22 -8.04 -0.35 15.09
C GLN A 22 -8.54 1.08 15.07
N PHE A 23 -8.63 1.66 13.88
CA PHE A 23 -9.30 2.91 13.61
C PHE A 23 -10.59 2.63 12.87
N THR A 24 -11.72 3.11 13.38
CA THR A 24 -13.02 3.02 12.71
C THR A 24 -13.50 4.43 12.41
N ALA A 25 -13.44 4.81 11.14
CA ALA A 25 -13.80 6.13 10.65
C ALA A 25 -15.23 6.14 10.11
N SER A 26 -16.12 6.90 10.76
CA SER A 26 -17.53 7.00 10.38
C SER A 26 -18.07 8.43 10.51
N GLU A 27 -19.27 8.67 9.99
CA GLU A 27 -20.02 9.91 10.20
C GLU A 27 -20.48 9.98 11.67
N ARG A 28 -19.67 10.58 12.53
CA ARG A 28 -19.91 10.71 13.96
C ARG A 28 -19.40 12.04 14.49
N PRO A 29 -20.02 12.60 15.54
CA PRO A 29 -19.62 13.88 16.13
C PRO A 29 -18.62 13.75 17.28
N ASP A 30 -18.16 12.53 17.59
CA ASP A 30 -17.33 12.23 18.74
C ASP A 30 -16.15 11.31 18.41
N THR A 31 -15.19 11.26 19.33
CA THR A 31 -14.07 10.32 19.27
C THR A 31 -14.03 9.51 20.54
N VAL A 32 -14.07 8.19 20.40
CA VAL A 32 -14.05 7.24 21.50
C VAL A 32 -12.76 6.44 21.42
N VAL A 33 -12.04 6.35 22.54
CA VAL A 33 -10.84 5.51 22.63
C VAL A 33 -11.05 4.44 23.69
N GLU A 34 -10.78 3.21 23.32
CA GLU A 34 -10.73 2.08 24.21
C GLU A 34 -9.33 1.47 24.19
N VAL A 35 -8.80 1.17 25.38
CA VAL A 35 -7.52 0.48 25.54
C VAL A 35 -7.76 -0.72 26.43
N THR A 36 -7.48 -1.91 25.92
CA THR A 36 -7.59 -3.17 26.65
C THR A 36 -6.28 -3.96 26.58
N PRO A 37 -5.98 -4.81 27.58
CA PRO A 37 -4.82 -5.68 27.51
C PRO A 37 -5.02 -6.75 26.44
N SER A 38 -3.96 -7.09 25.69
CA SER A 38 -4.04 -8.19 24.71
C SER A 38 -4.35 -9.54 25.35
N ASN A 39 -3.88 -9.77 26.57
CA ASN A 39 -4.28 -10.91 27.39
C ASN A 39 -4.57 -10.46 28.84
N PRO A 40 -5.84 -10.49 29.29
CA PRO A 40 -6.21 -10.04 30.63
C PRO A 40 -5.65 -10.94 31.75
N LYS A 41 -5.18 -12.16 31.42
CA LYS A 41 -4.55 -13.08 32.38
C LYS A 41 -3.04 -12.85 32.50
N ARG A 42 -2.47 -11.92 31.73
CA ARG A 42 -1.04 -11.63 31.72
C ARG A 42 -0.79 -10.26 32.32
N ASP A 43 -0.25 -10.23 33.54
CA ASP A 43 0.04 -8.99 34.29
C ASP A 43 0.79 -7.94 33.48
N LYS A 44 1.67 -8.36 32.56
CA LYS A 44 2.40 -7.44 31.68
C LYS A 44 1.48 -6.69 30.72
N ASP A 45 0.49 -7.37 30.15
CA ASP A 45 -0.46 -6.79 29.20
C ASP A 45 -1.44 -5.88 29.95
N VAL A 46 -1.93 -6.32 31.12
CA VAL A 46 -2.77 -5.50 32.03
C VAL A 46 -2.06 -4.20 32.39
N ARG A 47 -0.81 -4.27 32.85
CA ARG A 47 -0.02 -3.07 33.19
C ARG A 47 0.25 -2.19 31.97
N ALA A 48 0.45 -2.77 30.78
CA ALA A 48 0.67 -1.99 29.56
C ALA A 48 -0.59 -1.20 29.17
N ALA A 49 -1.77 -1.80 29.29
CA ALA A 49 -3.05 -1.13 29.07
C ALA A 49 -3.28 0.00 30.09
N GLU A 50 -3.09 -0.26 31.39
CA GLU A 50 -3.23 0.73 32.46
C GLU A 50 -2.24 1.91 32.34
N GLN A 51 -1.05 1.67 31.78
CA GLN A 51 0.00 2.69 31.61
C GLN A 51 -0.07 3.40 30.25
N THR A 52 -1.04 3.04 29.40
CA THR A 52 -1.26 3.73 28.13
C THR A 52 -1.95 5.05 28.39
N GLU A 53 -1.29 6.13 27.98
CA GLU A 53 -1.80 7.49 28.12
C GLU A 53 -2.64 7.84 26.89
N VAL A 54 -3.87 8.31 27.13
CA VAL A 54 -4.76 8.84 26.10
C VAL A 54 -5.08 10.28 26.47
N SER A 55 -4.81 11.21 25.57
CA SER A 55 -5.14 12.62 25.76
C SER A 55 -5.65 13.23 24.45
N PHE A 56 -6.51 14.23 24.57
CA PHE A 56 -7.00 15.00 23.44
C PHE A 56 -6.85 16.48 23.73
N ALA A 57 -6.12 17.19 22.88
CA ALA A 57 -5.91 18.63 23.02
C ALA A 57 -5.72 19.28 21.65
N GLY A 58 -6.40 20.40 21.41
CA GLY A 58 -6.23 21.19 20.18
C GLY A 58 -6.52 20.43 18.89
N GLY A 59 -7.50 19.51 18.89
CA GLY A 59 -7.82 18.69 17.72
C GLY A 59 -6.90 17.49 17.50
N VAL A 60 -5.96 17.25 18.41
CA VAL A 60 -5.01 16.14 18.33
C VAL A 60 -5.29 15.11 19.42
N LEU A 61 -5.64 13.89 19.01
CA LEU A 61 -5.69 12.72 19.89
C LEU A 61 -4.30 12.10 19.98
N THR A 62 -3.77 11.96 21.19
CA THR A 62 -2.51 11.27 21.45
C THR A 62 -2.79 9.98 22.20
N VAL A 63 -2.34 8.84 21.65
CA VAL A 63 -2.35 7.54 22.31
C VAL A 63 -0.91 7.09 22.46
N ARG A 64 -0.43 6.87 23.67
CA ARG A 64 0.97 6.50 23.92
C ARG A 64 1.07 5.38 24.95
N THR A 65 1.52 4.21 24.51
CA THR A 65 1.99 3.16 25.41
C THR A 65 3.38 3.53 25.93
N LYS A 66 3.60 3.50 27.25
CA LYS A 66 4.93 3.76 27.83
C LYS A 66 5.91 2.63 27.48
N GLU A 67 6.99 2.97 26.77
CA GLU A 67 8.15 2.08 26.66
C GLU A 67 8.86 1.97 28.02
N ARG A 68 9.19 0.74 28.44
CA ARG A 68 10.00 0.53 29.64
C ARG A 68 11.50 0.59 29.33
N ARG A 69 12.23 1.28 30.21
CA ARG A 69 13.71 1.36 30.27
C ARG A 69 14.40 0.07 30.76
N MET A 70 13.70 -1.08 30.90
CA MET A 70 14.30 -2.33 31.40
C MET A 70 14.05 -3.52 30.46
N ILE A 71 15.04 -4.42 30.43
CA ILE A 71 15.18 -5.61 29.58
C ILE A 71 14.00 -6.59 29.78
N GLY A 72 13.25 -6.88 28.72
CA GLY A 72 12.23 -7.92 28.64
C GLY A 72 11.11 -7.61 27.63
N PRO A 73 10.35 -8.61 27.17
CA PRO A 73 9.26 -8.38 26.21
C PRO A 73 8.17 -7.49 26.80
N SER A 74 7.74 -6.49 26.03
CA SER A 74 6.65 -5.56 26.34
C SER A 74 5.32 -6.30 26.48
N GLY A 75 4.40 -5.72 27.26
CA GLY A 75 3.01 -6.16 27.26
C GLY A 75 2.31 -5.72 25.98
N GLY A 76 1.37 -6.53 25.49
CA GLY A 76 0.55 -6.19 24.33
C GLY A 76 -0.72 -5.44 24.73
N VAL A 77 -1.15 -4.49 23.90
CA VAL A 77 -2.42 -3.77 24.05
C VAL A 77 -3.27 -3.87 22.79
N HIS A 78 -4.59 -3.85 22.96
CA HIS A 78 -5.55 -3.62 21.91
C HIS A 78 -6.12 -2.22 22.10
N VAL A 79 -5.89 -1.36 21.11
CA VAL A 79 -6.39 0.01 21.08
C VAL A 79 -7.47 0.11 20.00
N THR A 80 -8.66 0.56 20.38
CA THR A 80 -9.72 0.89 19.43
C THR A 80 -9.93 2.40 19.46
N VAL A 81 -9.92 3.02 18.28
CA VAL A 81 -10.15 4.45 18.10
C VAL A 81 -11.27 4.62 17.09
N GLU A 82 -12.40 5.07 17.61
CA GLU A 82 -13.60 5.39 16.86
C GLU A 82 -13.60 6.90 16.62
N LEU A 83 -13.59 7.35 15.36
CA LEU A 83 -13.33 8.76 15.01
C LEU A 83 -14.12 9.25 13.78
N PRO A 84 -14.26 10.58 13.57
CA PRO A 84 -14.92 11.13 12.39
C PRO A 84 -14.19 10.81 11.08
N THR A 85 -14.94 10.51 10.03
CA THR A 85 -14.43 10.33 8.67
C THR A 85 -13.51 11.47 8.24
N GLY A 86 -12.42 11.13 7.55
CA GLY A 86 -11.41 12.09 7.09
C GLY A 86 -10.34 12.46 8.12
N SER A 87 -10.40 11.91 9.35
CA SER A 87 -9.34 12.13 10.34
C SER A 87 -8.00 11.56 9.88
N SER A 88 -6.93 12.28 10.22
CA SER A 88 -5.55 11.90 9.89
C SER A 88 -4.94 11.03 10.98
N VAL A 89 -4.09 10.09 10.60
CA VAL A 89 -3.45 9.14 11.52
C VAL A 89 -1.95 9.13 11.28
N GLU A 90 -1.19 9.33 12.33
CA GLU A 90 0.24 9.05 12.40
C GLU A 90 0.47 7.99 13.49
N LEU A 91 0.87 6.79 13.05
CA LEU A 91 1.09 5.65 13.92
C LEU A 91 2.55 5.22 13.88
N THR A 92 3.13 5.05 15.06
CA THR A 92 4.40 4.36 15.26
C THR A 92 4.20 3.14 16.13
N GLY A 93 4.77 2.01 15.75
CA GLY A 93 4.69 0.82 16.58
C GLY A 93 5.81 -0.18 16.35
N SER A 94 5.91 -1.12 17.27
CA SER A 94 6.79 -2.29 17.14
C SER A 94 5.91 -3.52 17.14
N TRP A 95 5.93 -4.31 16.06
CA TRP A 95 5.09 -5.52 15.94
C TRP A 95 3.59 -5.26 16.23
N THR A 96 3.05 -4.19 15.65
CA THR A 96 1.67 -3.77 15.86
C THR A 96 0.83 -4.06 14.62
N GLN A 97 -0.26 -4.79 14.80
CA GLN A 97 -1.28 -4.94 13.74
C GLN A 97 -2.09 -3.66 13.63
N VAL A 98 -2.31 -3.20 12.40
CA VAL A 98 -3.00 -1.95 12.11
C VAL A 98 -4.22 -2.23 11.27
N LEU A 99 -5.39 -1.90 11.78
CA LEU A 99 -6.65 -1.96 11.06
C LEU A 99 -7.23 -0.56 10.92
N GLY A 100 -7.57 -0.16 9.71
CA GLY A 100 -8.27 1.09 9.43
C GLY A 100 -9.52 0.79 8.62
N GLU A 101 -10.68 0.95 9.24
CA GLU A 101 -11.99 0.74 8.63
C GLU A 101 -12.64 2.08 8.29
N GLY A 102 -13.34 2.13 7.17
CA GLY A 102 -13.94 3.35 6.65
C GLY A 102 -12.93 4.27 5.95
N ARG A 103 -13.31 5.55 5.80
CA ARG A 103 -12.50 6.54 5.06
C ARG A 103 -11.69 7.41 6.00
N LEU A 104 -10.40 7.10 6.10
CA LEU A 104 -9.41 7.91 6.79
C LEU A 104 -8.90 9.03 5.88
N GLY A 105 -8.41 10.12 6.49
CA GLY A 105 -7.70 11.18 5.81
C GLY A 105 -6.27 10.76 5.47
N LYS A 106 -5.29 11.63 5.74
CA LYS A 106 -3.88 11.27 5.56
C LYS A 106 -3.45 10.21 6.58
N VAL A 107 -2.81 9.14 6.12
CA VAL A 107 -2.32 8.06 6.98
C VAL A 107 -0.81 7.92 6.83
N ARG A 108 -0.10 7.98 7.96
CA ARG A 108 1.30 7.61 8.07
C ARG A 108 1.46 6.49 9.09
N VAL A 109 2.06 5.39 8.67
CA VAL A 109 2.28 4.22 9.54
C VAL A 109 3.73 3.80 9.44
N LYS A 110 4.39 3.70 10.58
CA LYS A 110 5.74 3.15 10.71
C LYS A 110 5.73 2.02 11.74
N THR A 111 5.91 0.79 11.28
CA THR A 111 5.98 -0.38 12.15
C THR A 111 7.16 -1.28 11.81
N SER A 112 7.73 -1.96 12.80
CA SER A 112 8.73 -3.01 12.55
C SER A 112 8.12 -4.33 12.12
N GLY A 113 6.82 -4.51 12.33
CA GLY A 113 6.14 -5.78 12.08
C GLY A 113 4.63 -5.69 12.32
N GLY A 114 3.89 -6.68 11.83
CA GLY A 114 2.44 -6.76 11.98
C GLY A 114 1.72 -6.42 10.68
N ASP A 115 0.58 -7.06 10.48
CA ASP A 115 -0.24 -6.83 9.28
C ASP A 115 -0.86 -5.44 9.31
N VAL A 116 -0.93 -4.82 8.14
CA VAL A 116 -1.58 -3.53 7.94
C VAL A 116 -2.72 -3.72 6.96
N ARG A 117 -3.94 -3.46 7.43
CA ARG A 117 -5.15 -3.47 6.61
C ARG A 117 -5.82 -2.10 6.68
N LEU A 118 -5.99 -1.45 5.54
CA LEU A 118 -6.67 -0.16 5.42
C LEU A 118 -7.75 -0.25 4.34
N ASP A 119 -8.96 0.20 4.62
CA ASP A 119 -10.05 0.24 3.64
C ASP A 119 -9.85 1.40 2.67
N THR A 120 -10.17 2.64 3.08
CA THR A 120 -9.95 3.83 2.27
C THR A 120 -9.12 4.85 3.06
N THR A 121 -8.08 5.36 2.44
CA THR A 121 -7.24 6.42 3.00
C THR A 121 -7.09 7.53 1.98
N GLY A 122 -6.88 8.76 2.45
CA GLY A 122 -6.24 9.81 1.66
C GLY A 122 -4.76 9.49 1.38
N PRO A 123 -3.86 10.49 1.31
CA PRO A 123 -2.44 10.23 1.07
C PRO A 123 -1.84 9.27 2.11
N LEU A 124 -1.10 8.28 1.63
CA LEU A 124 -0.56 7.17 2.43
C LEU A 124 0.97 7.17 2.42
N ASP A 125 1.59 7.15 3.59
CA ASP A 125 3.02 6.91 3.81
C ASP A 125 3.17 5.71 4.77
N LEU A 126 3.45 4.53 4.21
CA LEU A 126 3.50 3.28 4.96
C LEU A 126 4.90 2.67 4.90
N LYS A 127 5.48 2.43 6.07
CA LYS A 127 6.78 1.77 6.23
C LYS A 127 6.63 0.60 7.21
N THR A 128 6.78 -0.61 6.71
CA THR A 128 6.79 -1.83 7.51
C THR A 128 7.98 -2.72 7.16
N ALA A 129 8.60 -3.39 8.13
CA ALA A 129 9.63 -4.37 7.82
C ALA A 129 9.04 -5.77 7.59
N HIS A 130 8.02 -6.14 8.36
CA HIS A 130 7.41 -7.48 8.34
C HIS A 130 5.89 -7.41 8.42
N GLY A 131 5.21 -8.38 7.81
CA GLY A 131 3.74 -8.46 7.81
C GLY A 131 3.13 -8.06 6.48
N SER A 132 1.96 -8.61 6.20
CA SER A 132 1.23 -8.37 4.96
C SER A 132 0.60 -6.98 4.97
N VAL A 133 0.59 -6.35 3.78
CA VAL A 133 -0.04 -5.05 3.60
C VAL A 133 -1.20 -5.22 2.64
N ARG A 134 -2.38 -4.81 3.08
CA ARG A 134 -3.58 -4.71 2.25
C ARG A 134 -4.17 -3.32 2.37
N VAL A 135 -4.33 -2.65 1.24
CA VAL A 135 -5.02 -1.36 1.16
C VAL A 135 -6.07 -1.44 0.07
N ASP A 136 -7.35 -1.22 0.37
CA ASP A 136 -8.40 -1.37 -0.65
C ASP A 136 -8.47 -0.14 -1.57
N ARG A 137 -8.36 1.09 -1.04
CA ARG A 137 -8.29 2.34 -1.83
C ARG A 137 -7.37 3.40 -1.21
N VAL A 138 -6.57 4.05 -2.04
CA VAL A 138 -5.78 5.25 -1.69
C VAL A 138 -6.24 6.42 -2.57
N GLU A 139 -6.76 7.47 -1.93
CA GLU A 139 -7.17 8.72 -2.56
C GLU A 139 -6.01 9.73 -2.49
N GLY A 140 -5.22 9.83 -3.56
CA GLY A 140 -4.05 10.69 -3.64
C GLY A 140 -2.73 9.92 -3.71
N MET A 141 -1.67 10.51 -3.15
CA MET A 141 -0.31 9.95 -3.25
C MET A 141 -0.12 8.76 -2.31
N ALA A 142 0.48 7.68 -2.82
CA ALA A 142 0.87 6.50 -2.05
C ALA A 142 2.39 6.32 -2.06
N GLU A 143 3.02 6.30 -0.89
CA GLU A 143 4.40 5.82 -0.71
C GLU A 143 4.39 4.63 0.25
N ILE A 144 4.69 3.44 -0.27
CA ILE A 144 4.68 2.20 0.52
C ILE A 144 6.03 1.53 0.42
N THR A 145 6.68 1.30 1.55
CA THR A 145 7.92 0.54 1.66
C THR A 145 7.71 -0.64 2.60
N THR A 146 7.86 -1.85 2.06
CA THR A 146 7.79 -3.11 2.81
C THR A 146 9.01 -3.99 2.51
N SER A 147 9.43 -4.81 3.47
CA SER A 147 10.62 -5.66 3.31
C SER A 147 10.33 -7.15 3.21
N SER A 148 9.19 -7.71 3.66
CA SER A 148 9.13 -9.17 3.80
C SER A 148 7.79 -9.87 3.56
N SER A 149 6.83 -9.31 2.80
CA SER A 149 5.52 -9.94 2.64
C SER A 149 4.77 -9.46 1.40
N SER A 150 3.59 -10.05 1.16
CA SER A 150 2.68 -9.62 0.10
C SER A 150 2.18 -8.19 0.32
N LEU A 151 2.21 -7.42 -0.75
CA LEU A 151 1.62 -6.09 -0.83
C LEU A 151 0.45 -6.16 -1.81
N ARG A 152 -0.76 -5.91 -1.32
CA ARG A 152 -1.95 -5.76 -2.18
C ARG A 152 -2.53 -4.37 -2.02
N VAL A 153 -2.67 -3.68 -3.13
CA VAL A 153 -3.40 -2.41 -3.20
C VAL A 153 -4.52 -2.55 -4.21
N GLY A 154 -5.74 -2.21 -3.85
CA GLY A 154 -6.87 -2.24 -4.77
C GLY A 154 -6.76 -1.09 -5.78
N VAL A 155 -7.26 0.08 -5.41
CA VAL A 155 -7.26 1.26 -6.29
C VAL A 155 -6.36 2.35 -5.72
N ILE A 156 -5.54 2.96 -6.58
CA ILE A 156 -4.78 4.17 -6.24
C ILE A 156 -5.21 5.31 -7.17
N ASP A 157 -5.90 6.28 -6.58
CA ASP A 157 -6.37 7.48 -7.25
C ASP A 157 -5.31 8.60 -7.19
N GLY A 158 -4.15 8.35 -7.81
CA GLY A 158 -3.03 9.28 -7.81
C GLY A 158 -1.69 8.64 -8.12
N HIS A 159 -0.62 9.33 -7.75
CA HIS A 159 0.76 8.87 -7.95
C HIS A 159 1.17 7.87 -6.87
N ALA A 160 1.87 6.80 -7.25
CA ALA A 160 2.29 5.75 -6.35
C ALA A 160 3.77 5.40 -6.49
N VAL A 161 4.45 5.27 -5.35
CA VAL A 161 5.81 4.73 -5.24
C VAL A 161 5.78 3.56 -4.27
N LEU A 162 5.95 2.36 -4.81
CA LEU A 162 5.91 1.12 -4.06
C LEU A 162 7.29 0.46 -4.07
N LYS A 163 7.77 0.07 -2.91
CA LYS A 163 9.02 -0.66 -2.73
C LYS A 163 8.75 -1.92 -1.92
N ASN A 164 9.03 -3.07 -2.51
CA ASN A 164 8.91 -4.35 -1.81
C ASN A 164 10.14 -5.21 -2.05
N SER A 165 10.86 -5.56 -0.99
CA SER A 165 12.04 -6.42 -1.13
C SER A 165 11.66 -7.88 -1.40
N HIS A 166 10.58 -8.38 -0.81
CA HIS A 166 10.19 -9.79 -0.91
C HIS A 166 8.67 -9.97 -0.96
N GLY A 167 8.22 -10.93 -1.77
CA GLY A 167 6.82 -11.27 -1.89
C GLY A 167 6.11 -10.57 -3.05
N THR A 168 4.92 -11.05 -3.39
CA THR A 168 4.16 -10.55 -4.53
C THR A 168 3.59 -9.16 -4.26
N THR A 169 3.69 -8.29 -5.26
CA THR A 169 3.03 -6.98 -5.27
C THR A 169 1.87 -7.01 -6.26
N ILE A 170 0.65 -6.79 -5.78
CA ILE A 170 -0.56 -6.79 -6.60
C ILE A 170 -1.20 -5.40 -6.49
N ILE A 171 -1.41 -4.74 -7.63
CA ILE A 171 -2.15 -3.48 -7.74
C ILE A 171 -3.33 -3.71 -8.68
N ASP A 172 -4.57 -3.54 -8.23
CA ASP A 172 -5.73 -3.78 -9.10
C ASP A 172 -5.91 -2.65 -10.12
N ALA A 173 -5.82 -1.38 -9.69
CA ALA A 173 -5.89 -0.22 -10.58
C ALA A 173 -5.10 1.00 -10.07
N VAL A 174 -4.51 1.76 -10.99
CA VAL A 174 -3.85 3.04 -10.70
C VAL A 174 -4.19 4.08 -11.76
N THR A 175 -4.56 5.28 -11.31
CA THR A 175 -4.95 6.38 -12.22
C THR A 175 -3.80 7.33 -12.56
N GLY A 176 -2.80 7.45 -11.68
CA GLY A 176 -1.61 8.29 -11.87
C GLY A 176 -0.34 7.49 -12.18
N GLU A 177 0.82 8.16 -12.10
CA GLU A 177 2.11 7.48 -12.34
C GLU A 177 2.40 6.44 -11.25
N LEU A 178 2.81 5.25 -11.67
CA LEU A 178 3.18 4.16 -10.77
C LEU A 178 4.67 3.83 -10.92
N ARG A 179 5.41 3.85 -9.81
CA ARG A 179 6.78 3.34 -9.72
C ARG A 179 6.82 2.18 -8.74
N VAL A 180 7.16 0.99 -9.20
CA VAL A 180 7.31 -0.21 -8.35
C VAL A 180 8.73 -0.73 -8.41
N ASN A 181 9.36 -0.89 -7.25
CA ASN A 181 10.67 -1.54 -7.15
C ASN A 181 10.55 -2.79 -6.29
N GLY A 182 10.60 -3.94 -6.96
CA GLY A 182 10.70 -5.28 -6.39
C GLY A 182 12.16 -5.73 -6.30
N ALA A 183 12.47 -6.67 -5.40
CA ALA A 183 13.70 -7.46 -5.50
C ALA A 183 13.41 -8.94 -5.74
N HIS A 184 12.56 -9.56 -4.92
CA HIS A 184 12.23 -10.98 -5.01
C HIS A 184 10.72 -11.21 -4.91
N GLY A 185 10.03 -11.22 -6.04
CA GLY A 185 8.60 -11.45 -6.12
C GLY A 185 8.01 -10.94 -7.41
N ASP A 186 6.84 -11.47 -7.73
CA ASP A 186 6.09 -11.06 -8.91
C ASP A 186 5.42 -9.70 -8.68
N ILE A 187 5.31 -8.92 -9.75
CA ILE A 187 4.56 -7.65 -9.74
C ILE A 187 3.42 -7.80 -10.73
N GLU A 188 2.19 -7.70 -10.23
CA GLU A 188 0.97 -7.75 -11.02
C GLU A 188 0.25 -6.41 -10.93
N ILE A 189 0.00 -5.81 -12.08
CA ILE A 189 -0.76 -4.56 -12.22
C ILE A 189 -1.97 -4.87 -13.10
N GLY A 190 -3.17 -4.72 -12.57
CA GLY A 190 -4.42 -4.95 -13.29
C GLY A 190 -4.63 -3.88 -14.36
N ARG A 191 -4.91 -2.65 -13.92
CA ARG A 191 -5.22 -1.51 -14.80
C ARG A 191 -4.30 -0.33 -14.51
N ALA A 192 -3.66 0.20 -15.54
CA ALA A 192 -2.86 1.43 -15.46
C ALA A 192 -3.39 2.48 -16.44
N GLU A 193 -3.87 3.60 -15.91
CA GLU A 193 -4.36 4.73 -16.73
C GLU A 193 -3.26 5.72 -17.12
N ALA A 194 -2.05 5.56 -16.59
CA ALA A 194 -0.91 6.44 -16.85
C ALA A 194 0.41 5.65 -16.88
N SER A 195 1.54 6.36 -16.88
CA SER A 195 2.87 5.78 -16.97
C SER A 195 3.19 4.84 -15.81
N VAL A 196 3.83 3.71 -16.13
CA VAL A 196 4.26 2.68 -15.18
C VAL A 196 5.75 2.44 -15.35
N ALA A 197 6.49 2.48 -14.26
CA ALA A 197 7.86 1.97 -14.19
C ALA A 197 7.92 0.87 -13.14
N ALA A 198 8.16 -0.37 -13.55
CA ALA A 198 8.32 -1.49 -12.63
C ALA A 198 9.63 -2.23 -12.87
N THR A 199 10.36 -2.49 -11.79
CA THR A 199 11.62 -3.21 -11.82
C THR A 199 11.62 -4.31 -10.77
N THR A 200 12.10 -5.51 -11.11
CA THR A 200 12.34 -6.59 -10.14
C THR A 200 13.62 -7.34 -10.48
N ALA A 201 14.34 -7.87 -9.49
CA ALA A 201 15.51 -8.70 -9.79
C ALA A 201 15.08 -10.13 -10.15
N HIS A 202 14.13 -10.68 -9.40
CA HIS A 202 13.58 -12.01 -9.58
C HIS A 202 12.07 -12.00 -9.44
N GLY A 203 11.36 -12.36 -10.49
CA GLY A 203 9.91 -12.41 -10.53
C GLY A 203 9.37 -12.03 -11.90
N ALA A 204 8.16 -12.50 -12.20
CA ALA A 204 7.41 -12.09 -13.37
C ALA A 204 6.86 -10.68 -13.18
N LEU A 205 6.82 -9.91 -14.28
CA LEU A 205 6.17 -8.61 -14.33
C LEU A 205 4.95 -8.72 -15.24
N ARG A 206 3.77 -8.44 -14.71
CA ARG A 206 2.54 -8.48 -15.50
C ARG A 206 1.79 -7.17 -15.37
N VAL A 207 1.47 -6.57 -16.51
CA VAL A 207 0.55 -5.44 -16.61
C VAL A 207 -0.60 -5.86 -17.52
N ALA A 208 -1.81 -5.99 -16.99
CA ALA A 208 -2.91 -6.61 -17.71
C ALA A 208 -3.63 -5.66 -18.69
N ASP A 209 -3.75 -4.37 -18.35
CA ASP A 209 -4.38 -3.33 -19.15
C ASP A 209 -3.65 -2.00 -18.94
N VAL A 210 -3.04 -1.49 -20.00
CA VAL A 210 -2.46 -0.13 -20.04
C VAL A 210 -3.23 0.74 -21.02
N ALA A 211 -3.69 1.89 -20.53
CA ALA A 211 -4.43 2.88 -21.31
C ALA A 211 -3.52 3.76 -22.18
N ARG A 212 -2.51 4.41 -21.57
CA ARG A 212 -1.66 5.44 -22.19
C ARG A 212 -0.37 5.66 -21.40
N GLY A 213 0.56 6.40 -21.99
CA GLY A 213 1.78 6.85 -21.33
C GLY A 213 3.01 5.98 -21.62
N THR A 214 3.96 5.95 -20.70
CA THR A 214 5.18 5.12 -20.85
C THR A 214 5.18 3.97 -19.86
N VAL A 215 5.39 2.76 -20.37
CA VAL A 215 5.49 1.52 -19.59
C VAL A 215 6.93 1.04 -19.68
N GLN A 216 7.68 1.15 -18.60
CA GLN A 216 9.04 0.62 -18.49
C GLN A 216 9.04 -0.57 -17.52
N LEU A 217 9.31 -1.76 -18.05
CA LEU A 217 9.34 -3.00 -17.28
C LEU A 217 10.72 -3.64 -17.42
N GLU A 218 11.39 -3.88 -16.30
CA GLU A 218 12.73 -4.47 -16.30
C GLU A 218 12.82 -5.60 -15.26
N THR A 219 13.17 -6.81 -15.70
CA THR A 219 13.46 -7.93 -14.80
C THR A 219 14.78 -8.62 -15.16
N SER A 220 15.53 -9.13 -14.19
CA SER A 220 16.70 -9.97 -14.53
C SER A 220 16.30 -11.42 -14.76
N PHE A 221 15.33 -11.93 -13.99
CA PHE A 221 14.84 -13.29 -14.09
C PHE A 221 13.32 -13.30 -13.95
N GLY A 222 12.63 -13.60 -15.03
CA GLY A 222 11.17 -13.66 -15.07
C GLY A 222 10.61 -13.29 -16.44
N ALA A 223 9.38 -13.71 -16.67
CA ALA A 223 8.63 -13.31 -17.85
C ALA A 223 8.04 -11.90 -17.67
N ILE A 224 7.87 -11.19 -18.77
CA ILE A 224 7.15 -9.93 -18.80
C ILE A 224 5.90 -10.11 -19.65
N GLU A 225 4.74 -9.80 -19.10
CA GLU A 225 3.48 -9.75 -19.83
C GLU A 225 2.94 -8.32 -19.86
N VAL A 226 2.62 -7.82 -21.06
CA VAL A 226 2.01 -6.49 -21.23
C VAL A 226 0.74 -6.59 -22.06
N GLY A 227 -0.38 -6.19 -21.46
CA GLY A 227 -1.66 -6.00 -22.10
C GLY A 227 -1.90 -4.55 -22.46
N ILE A 228 -2.07 -4.26 -23.74
CA ILE A 228 -2.41 -2.92 -24.24
C ILE A 228 -3.91 -2.80 -24.44
N ARG A 229 -4.51 -1.72 -23.95
CA ARG A 229 -5.92 -1.42 -24.13
C ARG A 229 -6.31 -1.42 -25.62
N GLU A 230 -7.53 -1.87 -25.91
CA GLU A 230 -8.07 -1.81 -27.27
C GLU A 230 -8.21 -0.34 -27.71
N GLY A 231 -7.92 -0.06 -28.98
CA GLY A 231 -7.93 1.30 -29.53
C GLY A 231 -6.68 2.14 -29.22
N THR A 232 -5.80 1.71 -28.30
CA THR A 232 -4.54 2.42 -28.02
C THR A 232 -3.44 2.00 -29.01
N ALA A 233 -2.74 2.97 -29.60
CA ALA A 233 -1.57 2.70 -30.42
C ALA A 233 -0.32 2.46 -29.56
N ALA A 234 0.47 1.45 -29.90
CA ALA A 234 1.60 1.01 -29.09
C ALA A 234 2.92 1.06 -29.84
N TRP A 235 3.90 1.75 -29.26
CA TRP A 235 5.31 1.70 -29.67
C TRP A 235 6.04 0.71 -28.77
N LEU A 236 6.71 -0.29 -29.35
CA LEU A 236 7.32 -1.37 -28.59
C LEU A 236 8.85 -1.37 -28.75
N ASP A 237 9.56 -1.31 -27.63
CA ASP A 237 10.97 -1.63 -27.45
C ASP A 237 11.07 -2.82 -26.48
N ALA A 238 11.06 -4.04 -27.01
CA ALA A 238 11.11 -5.26 -26.22
C ALA A 238 12.41 -6.02 -26.51
N ASN A 239 13.18 -6.31 -25.47
CA ASN A 239 14.43 -7.06 -25.57
C ASN A 239 14.52 -8.15 -24.50
N ALA A 240 14.71 -9.40 -24.94
CA ALA A 240 14.97 -10.54 -24.08
C ALA A 240 16.34 -11.12 -24.45
N ASP A 241 17.32 -11.05 -23.53
CA ASP A 241 18.68 -11.56 -23.83
C ASP A 241 18.68 -13.09 -23.98
N ASN A 242 18.00 -13.79 -23.04
CA ASN A 242 17.85 -15.25 -23.05
C ASN A 242 16.36 -15.62 -22.92
N GLY A 243 15.62 -15.46 -24.02
CA GLY A 243 14.21 -15.80 -24.11
C GLY A 243 13.61 -15.42 -25.47
N GLN A 244 12.29 -15.45 -25.55
CA GLN A 244 11.56 -15.08 -26.76
C GLN A 244 10.69 -13.86 -26.52
N VAL A 245 10.63 -12.97 -27.52
CA VAL A 245 9.67 -11.87 -27.56
C VAL A 245 8.54 -12.28 -28.49
N ARG A 246 7.32 -12.37 -27.97
CA ARG A 246 6.10 -12.61 -28.74
C ARG A 246 5.23 -11.38 -28.71
N ASN A 247 5.00 -10.81 -29.88
CA ASN A 247 4.06 -9.72 -30.09
C ASN A 247 2.84 -10.24 -30.85
N THR A 248 1.67 -10.09 -30.27
CA THR A 248 0.38 -10.45 -30.89
C THR A 248 -0.49 -9.24 -31.22
N LEU A 249 0.05 -8.03 -31.10
CA LEU A 249 -0.63 -6.82 -31.56
C LEU A 249 -0.70 -6.80 -33.09
N THR A 250 -1.88 -6.50 -33.62
CA THR A 250 -2.05 -6.19 -35.04
C THR A 250 -1.25 -4.94 -35.38
N ALA A 251 -0.35 -5.04 -36.35
CA ALA A 251 0.34 -3.88 -36.89
C ALA A 251 -0.69 -2.92 -37.51
N SER A 252 -0.63 -1.66 -37.11
CA SER A 252 -1.46 -0.56 -37.63
C SER A 252 -0.54 0.59 -38.02
N GLU A 253 -0.95 1.41 -38.98
CA GLU A 253 -0.26 2.66 -39.28
C GLU A 253 -0.25 3.59 -38.06
N ALA A 254 0.67 4.56 -38.07
CA ALA A 254 0.87 5.50 -36.96
C ALA A 254 -0.47 6.12 -36.52
N PRO A 255 -0.75 6.20 -35.21
CA PRO A 255 -2.00 6.78 -34.71
C PRO A 255 -2.22 8.18 -35.26
N ALA A 256 -3.47 8.51 -35.57
CA ALA A 256 -3.87 9.90 -35.71
C ALA A 256 -3.56 10.64 -34.39
N GLU A 257 -3.17 11.91 -34.44
CA GLU A 257 -2.70 12.71 -33.28
C GLU A 257 -3.68 12.76 -32.07
N SER A 258 -4.92 12.28 -32.24
CA SER A 258 -5.96 12.22 -31.20
C SER A 258 -6.16 10.85 -30.54
N GLU A 259 -5.39 9.82 -30.89
CA GLU A 259 -5.48 8.50 -30.25
C GLU A 259 -4.55 8.39 -29.04
N ASP A 260 -5.05 7.82 -27.94
CA ASP A 260 -4.21 7.46 -26.81
C ASP A 260 -3.06 6.56 -27.29
N SER A 261 -1.84 6.92 -26.91
CA SER A 261 -0.64 6.18 -27.28
C SER A 261 0.12 5.69 -26.05
N VAL A 262 0.75 4.53 -26.20
CA VAL A 262 1.59 3.91 -25.18
C VAL A 262 2.96 3.55 -25.73
N LYS A 263 4.00 3.90 -25.00
CA LYS A 263 5.38 3.49 -25.27
C LYS A 263 5.76 2.39 -24.30
N VAL A 264 5.96 1.18 -24.79
CA VAL A 264 6.33 0.01 -23.99
C VAL A 264 7.80 -0.25 -24.18
N ARG A 265 8.55 -0.20 -23.09
CA ARG A 265 9.93 -0.66 -22.99
C ARG A 265 10.01 -1.83 -22.02
N ALA A 266 10.19 -3.03 -22.55
CA ALA A 266 10.25 -4.25 -21.75
C ALA A 266 11.62 -4.91 -21.91
N ARG A 267 12.32 -5.17 -20.81
CA ARG A 267 13.64 -5.82 -20.85
C ARG A 267 13.75 -6.95 -19.84
N THR A 268 14.15 -8.11 -20.31
CA THR A 268 14.46 -9.25 -19.45
C THR A 268 15.80 -9.88 -19.83
N LYS A 269 16.61 -10.28 -18.84
CA LYS A 269 17.84 -11.04 -19.13
C LYS A 269 17.54 -12.53 -19.36
N TRP A 270 16.59 -13.07 -18.60
CA TRP A 270 16.20 -14.47 -18.63
C TRP A 270 14.68 -14.59 -18.46
N GLY A 271 13.99 -14.93 -19.54
CA GLY A 271 12.53 -15.04 -19.56
C GLY A 271 11.93 -14.55 -20.87
N ASN A 272 10.65 -14.82 -21.06
CA ASN A 272 9.93 -14.41 -22.26
C ASN A 272 9.26 -13.05 -22.07
N ILE A 273 9.04 -12.33 -23.17
CA ILE A 273 8.22 -11.12 -23.19
C ILE A 273 7.01 -11.38 -24.07
N ASP A 274 5.82 -11.31 -23.51
CA ASP A 274 4.54 -11.46 -24.21
C ASP A 274 3.80 -10.13 -24.23
N ILE A 275 3.57 -9.60 -25.43
CA ILE A 275 2.81 -8.36 -25.65
C ILE A 275 1.53 -8.70 -26.40
N ARG A 276 0.39 -8.32 -25.82
CA ARG A 276 -0.94 -8.65 -26.33
C ARG A 276 -1.94 -7.53 -26.11
N ARG A 277 -3.09 -7.63 -26.76
CA ARG A 277 -4.25 -6.82 -26.38
C ARG A 277 -4.77 -7.28 -25.01
N ALA A 278 -5.17 -6.32 -24.19
CA ALA A 278 -5.87 -6.58 -22.94
C ALA A 278 -7.17 -7.34 -23.29
N LYS A 279 -7.47 -8.40 -22.53
CA LYS A 279 -8.75 -9.10 -22.66
C LYS A 279 -9.69 -8.48 -21.64
N HIS A 280 -10.85 -8.00 -22.10
CA HIS A 280 -11.94 -7.55 -21.24
C HIS A 280 -12.44 -8.67 -20.32
#